data_AF-A0AAV9QUT1-F1
#
_entry.id   AF-A0AAV9QUT1-F1
#
_cell.length_a   1.000
_cell.length_b   1.000
_cell.length_c   1.000
_cell.angle_alpha   90.00
_cell.angle_beta   90.00
_cell.angle_gamma   90.00
#
_symmetry.space_group_name_H-M   'P 1'
#
loop_
_entity.id
_entity.type
_entity.pdbx_description
1 polymer ?
#
loop_
_entity_poly.entity_id
_entity_poly.type
_entity_poly.pdbx_seq_one_letter_code
_entity_poly.pdbx_strand_id
1 'polypeptide(L)'
;MRSVSALLWRMIRMVVTVALLSACRASEYEYWPGPYSAGPIYGKSPQCVGIPEDLRLCHGVGYSDMLLPNLLEHETMEEVKQQASSWVPLVHKKCHPGTQVFLCSLFAPVCLDRPIYPCRKLCEAVRDGCTPIMEAFGYPWPEMLTCTKFPEHDVCISLTNNATDSPESTGNKTPPTPTYTFTLSPTFLIKPGA
;
A
#
# COMPACT_ATOMS: atom_id res chain seq x y z
N MET A 1 32.68 -66.25 12.15
CA MET A 1 33.39 -65.17 12.88
C MET A 1 33.52 -63.87 12.09
N ARG A 2 33.86 -63.89 10.78
CA ARG A 2 34.04 -62.68 9.95
C ARG A 2 32.75 -61.86 9.69
N SER A 3 31.60 -62.51 9.55
CA SER A 3 30.30 -61.83 9.29
C SER A 3 29.79 -61.02 10.50
N VAL A 4 30.02 -61.52 11.72
CA VAL A 4 29.64 -60.84 12.97
C VAL A 4 30.46 -59.58 13.17
N SER A 5 31.76 -59.62 12.85
CA SER A 5 32.65 -58.45 12.88
C SER A 5 32.24 -57.37 11.87
N ALA A 6 31.83 -57.76 10.66
CA ALA A 6 31.33 -56.84 9.65
C ALA A 6 29.98 -56.20 10.04
N LEU A 7 29.08 -56.97 10.66
CA LEU A 7 27.81 -56.46 11.19
C LEU A 7 28.04 -55.51 12.36
N LEU A 8 28.92 -55.83 13.30
CA LEU A 8 29.31 -54.93 14.38
C LEU A 8 29.89 -53.62 13.84
N TRP A 9 30.76 -53.69 12.83
CA TRP A 9 31.35 -52.50 12.21
C TRP A 9 30.31 -51.61 11.52
N ARG A 10 29.32 -52.21 10.84
CA ARG A 10 28.20 -51.48 10.23
C ARG A 10 27.30 -50.82 11.27
N MET A 11 27.05 -51.51 12.38
CA MET A 11 26.26 -50.96 13.49
C MET A 11 27.01 -49.81 14.17
N ILE A 12 28.31 -49.94 14.42
CA ILE A 12 29.13 -48.86 14.99
C ILE A 12 29.13 -47.63 14.06
N ARG A 13 29.31 -47.81 12.75
CA ARG A 13 29.21 -46.70 11.77
C ARG A 13 27.84 -46.04 11.74
N MET A 14 26.76 -46.81 11.82
CA MET A 14 25.39 -46.27 11.92
C MET A 14 25.20 -45.47 13.21
N VAL A 15 25.65 -45.98 14.35
CA VAL A 15 25.54 -45.29 15.65
C VAL A 15 26.36 -44.00 15.64
N VAL A 16 27.59 -44.01 15.09
CA VAL A 16 28.44 -42.82 15.00
C VAL A 16 27.84 -41.77 14.06
N THR A 17 27.28 -42.17 12.92
CA THR A 17 26.63 -41.22 11.98
C THR A 17 25.35 -40.62 12.56
N VAL A 18 24.52 -41.40 13.25
CA VAL A 18 23.34 -40.89 13.98
C VAL A 18 23.76 -39.96 15.13
N ALA A 19 24.82 -40.31 15.88
CA ALA A 19 25.34 -39.46 16.94
C ALA A 19 25.86 -38.12 16.41
N LEU A 20 26.58 -38.11 15.29
CA LEU A 20 27.07 -36.89 14.64
C LEU A 20 25.93 -36.02 14.09
N LEU A 21 24.88 -36.63 13.53
CA LEU A 21 23.66 -35.91 13.12
C LEU A 21 22.90 -35.33 14.32
N SER A 22 22.91 -36.03 15.46
CA SER A 22 22.26 -35.57 16.70
C SER A 22 23.04 -34.48 17.46
N ALA A 23 24.33 -34.30 17.15
CA ALA A 23 25.14 -33.20 17.66
C ALA A 23 24.82 -31.86 16.99
N CYS A 24 24.10 -31.86 15.86
CA CYS A 24 23.38 -30.70 15.35
C CYS A 24 22.00 -30.57 16.03
N ARG A 25 21.93 -30.63 17.35
CA ARG A 25 20.89 -29.86 18.04
C ARG A 25 21.36 -28.41 18.01
N ALA A 26 20.86 -27.65 17.05
CA ALA A 26 20.71 -26.22 17.27
C ALA A 26 20.05 -26.09 18.64
N SER A 27 20.74 -25.48 19.59
CA SER A 27 20.09 -25.00 20.79
C SER A 27 19.00 -24.06 20.28
N GLU A 28 17.74 -24.46 20.33
CA GLU A 28 16.65 -23.50 20.34
C GLU A 28 16.91 -22.65 21.58
N TYR A 29 17.60 -21.53 21.37
CA TYR A 29 17.49 -20.42 22.26
C TYR A 29 16.04 -19.95 22.14
N GLU A 30 15.17 -20.50 22.98
CA GLU A 30 13.90 -19.87 23.28
C GLU A 30 14.23 -18.54 23.97
N TYR A 31 14.34 -17.48 23.18
CA TYR A 31 14.14 -16.14 23.69
C TYR A 31 12.69 -16.05 24.15
N TRP A 32 12.44 -16.40 25.41
CA TRP A 32 11.20 -16.05 26.07
C TRP A 32 11.20 -14.52 26.20
N PRO A 33 10.36 -13.76 25.45
CA PRO A 33 10.20 -12.35 25.71
C PRO A 33 9.53 -12.27 27.08
N GLY A 34 10.24 -11.70 28.06
CA GLY A 34 9.67 -11.49 29.39
C GLY A 34 8.38 -10.65 29.31
N PRO A 35 7.53 -10.65 30.36
CA PRO A 35 6.19 -10.06 30.33
C PRO A 35 6.13 -8.52 30.20
N TYR A 36 7.22 -7.86 29.80
CA TYR A 36 7.41 -6.42 29.89
C TYR A 36 8.09 -5.82 28.65
N SER A 37 7.64 -6.13 27.43
CA SER A 37 8.01 -5.32 26.24
C SER A 37 7.21 -5.71 24.99
N ALA A 38 5.90 -5.49 25.04
CA ALA A 38 5.08 -5.32 23.84
C ALA A 38 4.38 -3.96 23.92
N GLY A 39 5.19 -2.91 24.10
CA GLY A 39 4.81 -1.55 23.73
C GLY A 39 5.29 -1.29 22.30
N PRO A 40 4.54 -0.58 21.46
CA PRO A 40 4.94 -0.32 20.08
C PRO A 40 6.32 0.34 20.02
N ILE A 41 7.28 -0.32 19.38
CA ILE A 41 8.50 0.33 18.89
C ILE A 41 8.07 1.16 17.68
N TYR A 42 7.48 2.36 17.83
CA TYR A 42 7.33 3.36 16.74
C TYR A 42 6.85 4.69 17.35
N GLY A 43 7.78 5.40 18.01
CA GLY A 43 7.54 6.66 18.70
C GLY A 43 7.93 7.89 17.90
N LYS A 44 7.46 8.03 16.65
CA LYS A 44 7.44 9.34 15.97
C LYS A 44 5.98 9.73 15.77
N SER A 45 5.59 10.87 16.33
CA SER A 45 4.27 11.43 16.08
C SER A 45 4.14 11.74 14.59
N PRO A 46 2.98 11.46 13.96
CA PRO A 46 2.76 11.80 12.57
C PRO A 46 3.02 13.30 12.37
N GLN A 47 3.85 13.63 11.38
CA GLN A 47 4.24 15.00 11.06
C GLN A 47 3.60 15.42 9.75
N CYS A 48 3.06 16.63 9.71
CA CYS A 48 2.62 17.24 8.47
C CYS A 48 3.79 17.96 7.80
N VAL A 49 3.99 17.66 6.52
CA VAL A 49 5.05 18.23 5.69
C VAL A 49 4.44 18.70 4.36
N GLY A 50 4.99 19.77 3.80
CA GLY A 50 4.57 20.26 2.49
C GLY A 50 4.88 19.27 1.37
N ILE A 51 3.99 19.18 0.39
CA ILE A 51 4.16 18.41 -0.84
C ILE A 51 5.06 19.22 -1.78
N PRO A 52 6.31 18.79 -2.02
CA PRO A 52 7.21 19.55 -2.86
C PRO A 52 6.86 19.41 -4.35
N GLU A 53 7.24 20.40 -5.16
CA GLU A 53 7.01 20.40 -6.62
C GLU A 53 7.64 19.20 -7.35
N ASP A 54 8.71 18.65 -6.79
CA ASP A 54 9.40 17.48 -7.33
C ASP A 54 8.70 16.15 -7.01
N LEU A 55 7.71 16.13 -6.10
CA LEU A 55 6.80 14.99 -5.91
C LEU A 55 5.69 15.00 -6.98
N ARG A 56 6.11 14.80 -8.24
CA ARG A 56 5.28 14.96 -9.45
C ARG A 56 3.98 14.16 -9.46
N LEU A 57 3.90 13.05 -8.72
CA LEU A 57 2.68 12.25 -8.62
C LEU A 57 1.54 13.04 -7.96
N CYS A 58 1.84 13.82 -6.92
CA CYS A 58 0.85 14.38 -6.01
C CYS A 58 0.92 15.91 -5.84
N HIS A 59 1.94 16.56 -6.39
CA HIS A 59 1.95 18.02 -6.45
C HIS A 59 0.72 18.55 -7.21
N GLY A 60 0.00 19.50 -6.61
CA GLY A 60 -1.19 20.10 -7.21
C GLY A 60 -2.44 19.20 -7.22
N VAL A 61 -2.47 18.12 -6.43
CA VAL A 61 -3.61 17.18 -6.41
C VAL A 61 -4.87 17.76 -5.73
N GLY A 62 -4.74 18.85 -4.96
CA GLY A 62 -5.87 19.55 -4.31
C GLY A 62 -5.64 19.95 -2.86
N TYR A 63 -4.48 19.60 -2.29
CA TYR A 63 -3.99 20.04 -0.97
C TYR A 63 -2.47 20.22 -1.04
N SER A 64 -1.91 20.96 -0.07
CA SER A 64 -0.50 21.33 -0.02
C SER A 64 0.33 20.51 0.95
N ASP A 65 -0.30 19.89 1.96
CA ASP A 65 0.40 19.26 3.09
C ASP A 65 -0.02 17.80 3.26
N MET A 66 0.96 16.94 3.50
CA MET A 66 0.79 15.49 3.65
C MET A 66 1.36 14.97 4.97
N LEU A 67 0.90 13.78 5.38
CA LEU A 67 1.37 13.08 6.57
C LEU A 67 2.61 12.21 6.28
N LEU A 68 3.59 12.25 7.18
CA LEU A 68 4.64 11.23 7.31
C LEU A 68 4.62 10.61 8.73
N PRO A 69 4.86 9.28 8.86
CA PRO A 69 4.98 8.31 7.76
C PRO A 69 3.67 8.15 6.99
N ASN A 70 3.76 7.84 5.70
CA ASN A 70 2.57 7.68 4.86
C ASN A 70 1.93 6.28 5.02
N LEU A 71 0.82 6.02 4.31
CA LEU A 71 0.09 4.75 4.41
C LEU A 71 0.83 3.54 3.79
N LEU A 72 1.98 3.80 3.18
CA LEU A 72 2.92 2.79 2.67
C LEU A 72 4.20 2.72 3.53
N GLU A 73 4.16 3.31 4.72
CA GLU A 73 5.23 3.24 5.74
C GLU A 73 6.55 3.93 5.33
N HIS A 74 6.51 4.82 4.34
CA HIS A 74 7.68 5.66 4.04
C HIS A 74 7.81 6.76 5.11
N GLU A 75 9.00 6.88 5.71
CA GLU A 75 9.26 7.85 6.77
C GLU A 75 9.84 9.17 6.25
N THR A 76 10.50 9.13 5.08
CA THR A 76 11.22 10.27 4.53
C THR A 76 10.66 10.71 3.20
N MET A 77 10.76 12.00 2.90
CA MET A 77 10.28 12.54 1.63
C MET A 77 11.07 11.97 0.44
N GLU A 78 12.35 11.65 0.62
CA GLU A 78 13.21 11.02 -0.37
C GLU A 78 12.67 9.63 -0.80
N GLU A 79 12.28 8.80 0.18
CA GLU A 79 11.64 7.50 -0.08
C GLU A 79 10.33 7.66 -0.83
N VAL A 80 9.47 8.60 -0.37
CA VAL A 80 8.19 8.89 -1.04
C VAL A 80 8.42 9.28 -2.49
N LYS A 81 9.32 10.23 -2.77
CA LYS A 81 9.63 10.66 -4.15
C LYS A 81 10.14 9.52 -5.01
N GLN A 82 11.09 8.73 -4.49
CA GLN A 82 11.68 7.62 -5.23
C GLN A 82 10.60 6.60 -5.64
N GLN A 83 9.77 6.17 -4.70
CA GLN A 83 8.76 5.14 -4.95
C GLN A 83 7.58 5.68 -5.76
N ALA A 84 7.12 6.91 -5.48
CA ALA A 84 6.04 7.56 -6.20
C ALA A 84 6.37 7.82 -7.68
N SER A 85 7.64 8.11 -8.01
CA SER A 85 8.07 8.42 -9.38
C SER A 85 7.72 7.30 -10.38
N SER A 86 7.79 6.04 -9.95
CA SER A 86 7.47 4.85 -10.76
C SER A 86 6.00 4.79 -11.19
N TRP A 87 5.10 5.52 -10.51
CA TRP A 87 3.66 5.52 -10.79
C TRP A 87 3.21 6.63 -11.74
N VAL A 88 4.04 7.65 -11.96
CA VAL A 88 3.74 8.78 -12.86
C VAL A 88 3.39 8.31 -14.29
N PRO A 89 4.10 7.34 -14.90
CA PRO A 89 3.73 6.84 -16.22
C PRO A 89 2.33 6.22 -16.28
N LEU A 90 1.88 5.52 -15.24
CA LEU A 90 0.55 4.92 -15.19
C LEU A 90 -0.55 5.99 -15.15
N VAL A 91 -0.35 7.05 -14.36
CA VAL A 91 -1.26 8.21 -14.34
C VAL A 91 -1.35 8.85 -15.73
N HIS A 92 -0.23 8.98 -16.45
CA HIS A 92 -0.23 9.52 -17.82
C HIS A 92 -0.95 8.64 -18.84
N LYS A 93 -1.11 7.33 -18.59
CA LYS A 93 -1.92 6.45 -19.44
C LYS A 93 -3.42 6.69 -19.30
N LYS A 94 -3.85 7.41 -18.25
CA LYS A 94 -5.26 7.80 -18.04
C LYS A 94 -6.24 6.63 -18.13
N CYS A 95 -5.83 5.47 -17.61
CA CYS A 95 -6.66 4.26 -17.55
C CYS A 95 -7.92 4.44 -16.71
N HIS A 96 -7.88 5.30 -15.69
CA HIS A 96 -9.05 5.69 -14.92
C HIS A 96 -8.91 7.15 -14.43
N PRO A 97 -9.99 7.95 -14.37
CA PRO A 97 -9.95 9.33 -13.89
C PRO A 97 -9.46 9.46 -12.44
N GLY A 98 -9.79 8.46 -11.60
CA GLY A 98 -9.41 8.44 -10.19
C GLY A 98 -8.00 7.96 -9.87
N THR A 99 -7.18 7.60 -10.86
CA THR A 99 -5.87 6.96 -10.61
C THR A 99 -4.94 7.84 -9.78
N GLN A 100 -4.83 9.13 -10.11
CA GLN A 100 -3.95 10.05 -9.37
C GLN A 100 -4.41 10.22 -7.91
N VAL A 101 -5.71 10.46 -7.71
CA VAL A 101 -6.31 10.62 -6.38
C VAL A 101 -6.11 9.36 -5.53
N PHE A 102 -6.35 8.18 -6.10
CA PHE A 102 -6.14 6.90 -5.42
C PHE A 102 -4.68 6.74 -4.96
N LEU A 103 -3.71 6.94 -5.86
CA LEU A 103 -2.30 6.78 -5.51
C LEU A 103 -1.85 7.84 -4.48
N CYS A 104 -2.28 9.08 -4.63
CA CYS A 104 -1.92 10.15 -3.67
C CYS A 104 -2.55 9.96 -2.31
N SER A 105 -3.73 9.34 -2.20
CA SER A 105 -4.29 8.98 -0.89
C SER A 105 -3.38 8.05 -0.08
N LEU A 106 -2.48 7.31 -0.74
CA LEU A 106 -1.53 6.39 -0.10
C LEU A 106 -0.13 6.99 0.05
N PHE A 107 0.39 7.61 -1.02
CA PHE A 107 1.74 8.19 -1.05
C PHE A 107 1.83 9.53 -0.32
N ALA A 108 0.78 10.34 -0.39
CA ALA A 108 0.73 11.69 0.16
C ALA A 108 -0.57 11.92 0.95
N PRO A 109 -0.93 11.08 1.93
CA PRO A 109 -2.20 11.21 2.65
C PRO A 109 -2.36 12.62 3.24
N VAL A 110 -3.58 13.16 3.16
CA VAL A 110 -3.90 14.52 3.63
C VAL A 110 -3.50 14.68 5.11
N CYS A 111 -2.87 15.80 5.44
CA CYS A 111 -2.53 16.16 6.82
C CYS A 111 -3.81 16.30 7.69
N LEU A 112 -4.10 15.25 8.48
CA LEU A 112 -5.21 15.17 9.44
C LEU A 112 -4.76 14.39 10.68
N ASP A 113 -5.47 14.52 11.80
CA ASP A 113 -5.16 13.81 13.05
C ASP A 113 -5.17 12.28 12.92
N ARG A 114 -5.96 11.77 11.97
CA ARG A 114 -6.02 10.35 11.62
C ARG A 114 -5.95 10.20 10.10
N PRO A 115 -5.16 9.25 9.59
CA PRO A 115 -5.09 9.01 8.15
C PRO A 115 -6.42 8.45 7.64
N ILE A 116 -6.80 8.87 6.43
CA ILE A 116 -8.02 8.41 5.76
C ILE A 116 -7.62 7.61 4.53
N TYR A 117 -8.10 6.37 4.46
CA TYR A 117 -7.83 5.45 3.35
C TYR A 117 -8.74 5.74 2.14
N PRO A 118 -8.33 5.34 0.92
CA PRO A 118 -9.25 5.29 -0.22
C PRO A 118 -10.36 4.27 0.03
N CYS A 119 -11.56 4.52 -0.49
CA CYS A 119 -12.63 3.54 -0.44
C CYS A 119 -12.30 2.31 -1.31
N ARG A 120 -12.74 1.12 -0.90
CA ARG A 120 -12.57 -0.12 -1.68
C ARG A 120 -13.07 0.01 -3.13
N LYS A 121 -14.25 0.61 -3.31
CA LYS A 121 -14.84 0.83 -4.65
C LYS A 121 -13.96 1.70 -5.56
N LEU A 122 -13.27 2.70 -5.00
CA LEU A 122 -12.34 3.53 -5.78
C LEU A 122 -11.12 2.71 -6.21
N CYS A 123 -10.56 1.92 -5.29
CA CYS A 123 -9.45 1.01 -5.62
C CYS A 123 -9.84 0.03 -6.73
N GLU A 124 -10.99 -0.63 -6.61
CA GLU A 124 -11.44 -1.63 -7.59
C GLU A 124 -11.64 -1.00 -8.96
N ALA A 125 -12.29 0.16 -9.04
CA ALA A 125 -12.46 0.87 -10.31
C ALA A 125 -11.12 1.26 -10.98
N VAL A 126 -10.15 1.73 -10.19
CA VAL A 126 -8.81 2.04 -10.70
C VAL A 126 -8.06 0.77 -11.11
N ARG A 127 -8.09 -0.28 -10.29
CA ARG A 127 -7.48 -1.59 -10.59
C ARG A 127 -8.02 -2.13 -11.90
N ASP A 128 -9.33 -2.16 -12.06
CA ASP A 128 -9.97 -2.79 -13.23
C ASP A 128 -9.65 -2.02 -14.52
N GLY A 129 -9.58 -0.69 -14.45
CA GLY A 129 -9.16 0.14 -15.59
C GLY A 129 -7.67 0.04 -15.92
N CYS A 130 -6.81 -0.06 -14.91
CA CYS A 130 -5.37 0.06 -15.06
C CYS A 130 -4.61 -1.27 -15.15
N THR A 131 -5.15 -2.36 -14.62
CA THR A 131 -4.51 -3.70 -14.66
C THR A 131 -4.17 -4.13 -16.09
N PRO A 132 -5.05 -4.02 -17.10
CA PRO A 132 -4.71 -4.42 -18.47
C PRO A 132 -3.52 -3.65 -19.05
N ILE A 133 -3.38 -2.38 -18.67
CA ILE A 133 -2.24 -1.54 -19.08
C ILE A 133 -0.97 -2.01 -18.38
N MET A 134 -1.01 -2.29 -17.08
CA MET A 134 0.15 -2.76 -16.34
C MET A 134 0.63 -4.13 -16.84
N GLU A 135 -0.29 -5.06 -17.06
CA GLU A 135 0.00 -6.40 -17.55
C GLU A 135 0.62 -6.39 -18.96
N ALA A 136 0.18 -5.47 -19.82
CA ALA A 136 0.78 -5.28 -21.15
C ALA A 136 2.28 -4.89 -21.10
N PHE A 137 2.75 -4.32 -19.98
CA PHE A 137 4.17 -4.03 -19.71
C PHE A 137 4.83 -5.05 -18.77
N GLY A 138 4.15 -6.16 -18.44
CA GLY A 138 4.70 -7.23 -17.61
C GLY A 138 4.63 -6.97 -16.10
N TYR A 139 3.81 -6.02 -15.65
CA TYR A 139 3.63 -5.71 -14.24
C TYR A 139 2.24 -6.14 -13.75
N PRO A 140 2.14 -7.04 -12.75
CA PRO A 140 0.86 -7.35 -12.13
C PRO A 140 0.41 -6.20 -11.22
N TRP A 141 -0.88 -6.20 -10.84
CA TRP A 141 -1.37 -5.31 -9.79
C TRP A 141 -0.71 -5.66 -8.45
N PRO A 142 -0.01 -4.73 -7.77
CA PRO A 142 0.84 -5.06 -6.63
C PRO A 142 0.03 -5.26 -5.34
N GLU A 143 0.58 -6.08 -4.45
CA GLU A 143 -0.08 -6.45 -3.18
C GLU A 143 -0.31 -5.26 -2.24
N MET A 144 0.55 -4.23 -2.29
CA MET A 144 0.35 -3.01 -1.50
C MET A 144 -0.91 -2.24 -1.89
N LEU A 145 -1.46 -2.50 -3.09
CA LEU A 145 -2.67 -1.89 -3.61
C LEU A 145 -3.86 -2.86 -3.65
N THR A 146 -3.79 -4.01 -2.96
CA THR A 146 -4.90 -4.98 -2.89
C THR A 146 -6.13 -4.33 -2.26
N CYS A 147 -7.24 -4.26 -3.00
CA CYS A 147 -8.42 -3.49 -2.60
C CYS A 147 -9.14 -4.01 -1.34
N THR A 148 -8.95 -5.28 -0.97
CA THR A 148 -9.52 -5.84 0.26
C THR A 148 -8.93 -5.21 1.53
N LYS A 149 -7.75 -4.59 1.45
CA LYS A 149 -7.11 -3.83 2.54
C LYS A 149 -7.85 -2.53 2.85
N PHE A 150 -8.70 -2.05 1.94
CA PHE A 150 -9.38 -0.76 2.07
C PHE A 150 -10.81 -0.90 2.61
N PRO A 151 -11.30 0.12 3.34
CA PRO A 151 -12.62 0.12 3.95
C PRO A 151 -13.74 0.16 2.89
N GLU A 152 -14.85 -0.47 3.23
CA GLU A 152 -16.08 -0.48 2.42
C GLU A 152 -17.20 0.39 3.01
N HIS A 153 -17.28 0.47 4.35
CA HIS A 153 -18.38 1.13 5.08
C HIS A 153 -17.92 2.27 6.01
N ASP A 154 -16.62 2.46 6.20
CA ASP A 154 -16.06 3.54 7.02
C ASP A 154 -15.85 4.83 6.20
N VAL A 155 -15.55 5.94 6.88
CA VAL A 155 -15.16 7.20 6.22
C VAL A 155 -13.89 6.98 5.39
N CYS A 156 -14.01 7.20 4.09
CA CYS A 156 -12.94 6.96 3.12
C CYS A 156 -13.00 7.93 1.94
N ILE A 157 -11.91 8.01 1.18
CA ILE A 157 -11.81 8.87 0.00
C ILE A 157 -12.46 8.18 -1.21
N SER A 158 -13.46 8.83 -1.79
CA SER A 158 -14.16 8.39 -3.01
C SER A 158 -14.01 9.43 -4.13
N LEU A 159 -14.26 9.02 -5.37
CA LEU A 159 -14.46 9.96 -6.48
C LEU A 159 -15.94 10.31 -6.56
N THR A 160 -16.28 11.59 -6.40
CA THR A 160 -17.60 12.09 -6.81
C THR A 160 -17.48 12.61 -8.23
N ASN A 161 -18.17 11.97 -9.17
CA ASN A 161 -18.39 12.56 -10.48
C ASN A 161 -19.54 13.57 -10.29
N ASN A 162 -19.31 14.86 -10.54
CA ASN A 162 -20.40 15.84 -10.69
C ASN A 162 -21.18 15.60 -12.01
N ALA A 163 -21.69 14.38 -12.19
CA ALA A 163 -22.80 14.08 -13.06
C ALA A 163 -23.96 13.78 -12.12
N THR A 164 -24.79 14.79 -11.90
CA THR A 164 -26.03 14.73 -11.14
C THR A 164 -26.81 13.48 -11.57
N ASP A 165 -26.99 12.52 -10.67
CA ASP A 165 -28.07 11.54 -10.79
C ASP A 165 -29.39 12.32 -10.68
N SER A 166 -29.96 12.63 -11.84
CA SER A 166 -31.37 13.01 -11.98
C SER A 166 -31.92 12.31 -13.22
N PRO A 167 -33.13 11.75 -13.14
CA PRO A 167 -33.70 10.98 -14.24
C PRO A 167 -34.01 11.93 -15.41
N GLU A 168 -33.48 11.55 -16.59
CA GLU A 168 -33.99 11.83 -17.93
C GLU A 168 -34.36 13.28 -18.32
N SER A 169 -33.57 13.89 -19.22
CA SER A 169 -34.09 14.62 -20.41
C SER A 169 -32.96 15.03 -21.36
N THR A 170 -33.21 14.79 -22.64
CA THR A 170 -32.45 15.11 -23.85
C THR A 170 -31.83 16.53 -23.86
N GLY A 171 -30.57 16.66 -24.29
CA GLY A 171 -29.99 17.96 -24.67
C GLY A 171 -28.45 17.99 -24.78
N ASN A 172 -27.95 18.09 -26.01
CA ASN A 172 -26.54 18.31 -26.37
C ASN A 172 -25.85 19.39 -25.49
N LYS A 173 -24.87 18.99 -24.68
CA LYS A 173 -23.82 19.90 -24.18
C LYS A 173 -22.49 19.15 -24.10
N THR A 174 -21.47 19.78 -24.67
CA THR A 174 -20.06 19.38 -24.66
C THR A 174 -19.60 18.99 -23.24
N PRO A 175 -18.79 17.93 -23.05
CA PRO A 175 -18.43 17.46 -21.72
C PRO A 175 -17.61 18.53 -20.97
N PRO A 176 -18.01 18.94 -19.75
CA PRO A 176 -17.16 19.76 -18.92
C PRO A 176 -15.92 18.96 -18.48
N THR A 177 -14.79 19.65 -18.38
CA THR A 177 -13.56 19.13 -17.76
C THR A 177 -13.88 18.64 -16.35
N PRO A 178 -13.55 17.39 -15.99
CA PRO A 178 -13.92 16.85 -14.70
C PRO A 178 -13.07 17.52 -13.60
N THR A 179 -13.72 18.36 -12.79
CA THR A 179 -13.19 18.88 -11.53
C THR A 179 -13.42 17.82 -10.45
N TYR A 180 -12.36 17.13 -10.05
CA TYR A 180 -12.43 16.10 -9.01
C TYR A 180 -12.29 16.75 -7.63
N THR A 181 -13.31 16.61 -6.79
CA THR A 181 -13.29 17.05 -5.39
C THR A 181 -13.10 15.86 -4.47
N PHE A 182 -12.18 15.96 -3.51
CA PHE A 182 -12.09 15.01 -2.39
C PHE A 182 -13.36 15.12 -1.54
N THR A 183 -14.16 14.07 -1.56
CA THR A 183 -15.34 13.97 -0.72
C THR A 183 -15.13 12.87 0.31
N LEU A 184 -15.07 13.28 1.58
CA LEU A 184 -15.28 12.37 2.69
C LEU A 184 -16.79 12.13 2.80
N SER A 185 -17.21 10.88 2.64
CA SER A 185 -18.60 10.50 2.91
C SER A 185 -18.90 10.67 4.42
N PRO A 186 -19.98 11.38 4.83
CA PRO A 186 -20.51 12.65 4.35
C PRO A 186 -20.04 13.84 5.23
N THR A 187 -19.85 15.01 4.61
CA THR A 187 -19.67 16.38 5.18
C THR A 187 -18.27 16.94 5.42
N PHE A 188 -17.22 16.44 4.76
CA PHE A 188 -15.99 17.23 4.64
C PHE A 188 -15.55 17.34 3.17
N LEU A 189 -15.76 18.52 2.60
CA LEU A 189 -15.06 18.98 1.42
C LEU A 189 -13.69 19.47 1.89
N ILE A 190 -12.63 18.81 1.43
CA ILE A 190 -11.29 19.36 1.53
C ILE A 190 -11.27 20.56 0.59
N LYS A 191 -11.26 21.77 1.16
CA LYS A 191 -11.16 22.99 0.35
C LYS A 191 -9.81 22.99 -0.38
N PRO A 192 -9.78 23.30 -1.69
CA PRO A 192 -8.52 23.62 -2.35
C PRO A 192 -7.87 24.81 -1.62
N GLY A 193 -6.61 24.64 -1.22
CA GLY A 193 -5.80 25.74 -0.67
C GLY A 193 -5.66 26.87 -1.69
N ALA A 194 -5.69 28.10 -1.18
CA ALA A 194 -5.47 29.34 -1.93
C ALA A 194 -4.03 29.47 -2.42
#